data_AF-A0A4Q9Y4A0-F1
#
_entry.id   AF-A0A4Q9Y4A0-F1
#
_cell.length_a   1.000
_cell.length_b   1.000
_cell.length_c   1.000
_cell.angle_alpha   90.00
_cell.angle_beta   90.00
_cell.angle_gamma   90.00
#
_symmetry.space_group_name_H-M   'P 1'
#
loop_
_entity.id
_entity.type
_entity.pdbx_description
1 polymer ?
#
loop_
_entity_poly.entity_id
_entity_poly.type
_entity_poly.pdbx_seq_one_letter_code
_entity_poly.pdbx_strand_id
1 'polypeptide(L)'
;MPFGKYGAMQEMVYSRASHILALAETEPEKYIPEQFTGLKDMNGNEIYIGDIVKAWSNMSELTMEPTINEIVSEDSLGRPGMFLKPVGAHLFELCLHDHWSNQFEVIGNVHENPELLKG
;
A
#
# COMPACT_ATOMS: atom_id res chain seq x y z
N MET A 1 -9.21 -22.14 -37.66
CA MET A 1 -9.96 -21.77 -36.43
C MET A 1 -9.53 -20.37 -36.03
N PRO A 2 -10.45 -19.41 -35.81
CA PRO A 2 -10.08 -18.03 -35.57
C PRO A 2 -9.90 -17.80 -34.07
N PHE A 3 -8.67 -17.60 -33.63
CA PHE A 3 -8.38 -16.93 -32.37
C PHE A 3 -7.33 -15.86 -32.65
N GLY A 4 -7.66 -14.61 -32.29
CA GLY A 4 -6.76 -13.47 -32.37
C GLY A 4 -5.65 -13.56 -31.32
N LYS A 5 -4.74 -12.56 -31.32
CA LYS A 5 -3.47 -12.53 -30.55
C LYS A 5 -3.56 -12.78 -29.04
N TYR A 6 -4.76 -12.78 -28.46
CA TYR A 6 -4.98 -13.00 -27.03
C TYR A 6 -5.83 -14.27 -26.89
N GLY A 7 -5.14 -15.37 -26.58
CA GLY A 7 -5.72 -16.69 -26.45
C GLY A 7 -6.71 -16.82 -25.30
N ALA A 8 -7.35 -17.99 -25.25
CA ALA A 8 -8.45 -18.37 -24.36
C ALA A 8 -8.42 -17.66 -22.99
N MET A 9 -9.34 -16.70 -22.81
CA MET A 9 -9.61 -16.13 -21.49
C MET A 9 -10.14 -17.25 -20.59
N GLN A 10 -9.28 -17.62 -19.65
CA GLN A 10 -9.51 -18.40 -18.45
C GLN A 10 -10.92 -18.16 -17.89
N GLU A 11 -11.62 -19.23 -17.48
CA GLU A 11 -12.93 -19.15 -16.81
C GLU A 11 -12.91 -18.10 -15.69
N MET A 12 -13.53 -16.94 -15.94
CA MET A 12 -13.70 -15.91 -14.93
C MET A 12 -14.79 -16.35 -13.95
N VAL A 13 -14.39 -16.70 -12.75
CA VAL A 13 -15.29 -16.75 -11.59
C VAL A 13 -15.85 -15.33 -11.41
N TYR A 14 -17.16 -15.14 -11.63
CA TYR A 14 -17.85 -13.85 -11.50
C TYR A 14 -17.97 -13.42 -10.04
N SER A 15 -16.86 -12.97 -9.44
CA SER A 15 -16.86 -12.26 -8.17
C SER A 15 -16.91 -10.75 -8.41
N ARG A 16 -17.21 -9.96 -7.36
CA ARG A 16 -17.11 -8.49 -7.44
C ARG A 16 -15.69 -8.02 -7.78
N ALA A 17 -14.67 -8.71 -7.27
CA ALA A 17 -13.27 -8.39 -7.57
C ALA A 17 -12.96 -8.56 -9.07
N SER A 18 -13.51 -9.58 -9.72
CA SER A 18 -13.29 -9.84 -11.16
C SER A 18 -13.79 -8.69 -12.04
N HIS A 19 -14.87 -8.02 -11.65
CA HIS A 19 -15.40 -6.86 -12.40
C HIS A 19 -14.52 -5.62 -12.26
N ILE A 20 -13.99 -5.37 -11.05
CA ILE A 20 -13.10 -4.23 -10.79
C ILE A 20 -11.79 -4.40 -11.59
N LEU A 21 -11.24 -5.61 -11.60
CA LEU A 21 -10.03 -5.92 -12.36
C LEU A 21 -10.25 -5.76 -13.87
N ALA A 22 -11.39 -6.27 -14.40
CA ALA A 22 -11.73 -6.10 -15.80
C ALA A 22 -11.87 -4.61 -16.20
N LEU A 23 -12.47 -3.77 -15.33
CA LEU A 23 -12.56 -2.33 -15.58
C LEU A 23 -11.18 -1.67 -15.62
N ALA A 24 -10.32 -1.99 -14.64
CA ALA A 24 -8.95 -1.48 -14.60
C ALA A 24 -8.12 -1.94 -15.81
N GLU A 25 -8.32 -3.16 -16.31
CA GLU A 25 -7.64 -3.65 -17.53
C GLU A 25 -8.11 -2.93 -18.80
N THR A 26 -9.41 -2.60 -18.89
CA THR A 26 -9.97 -1.93 -20.08
C THR A 26 -9.68 -0.43 -20.14
N GLU A 27 -9.54 0.24 -18.99
CA GLU A 27 -9.27 1.68 -18.87
C GLU A 27 -8.19 1.93 -17.80
N PRO A 28 -6.93 1.50 -18.01
CA PRO A 28 -5.89 1.51 -16.98
C PRO A 28 -5.49 2.91 -16.49
N GLU A 29 -5.70 3.95 -17.30
CA GLU A 29 -5.41 5.33 -16.90
C GLU A 29 -6.49 5.94 -15.99
N LYS A 30 -7.66 5.28 -15.87
CA LYS A 30 -8.82 5.79 -15.15
C LYS A 30 -8.99 5.16 -13.77
N TYR A 31 -8.42 3.98 -13.57
CA TYR A 31 -8.56 3.21 -12.34
C TYR A 31 -7.20 2.71 -11.88
N ILE A 32 -6.77 3.17 -10.70
CA ILE A 32 -5.60 2.64 -10.01
C ILE A 32 -6.13 1.77 -8.88
N PRO A 33 -6.01 0.43 -8.96
CA PRO A 33 -6.44 -0.45 -7.89
C PRO A 33 -5.47 -0.38 -6.71
N GLU A 34 -6.00 -0.12 -5.51
CA GLU A 34 -5.26 -0.12 -4.26
C GLU A 34 -5.53 -1.42 -3.49
N GLN A 35 -4.48 -2.03 -2.93
CA GLN A 35 -4.60 -3.30 -2.23
C GLN A 35 -4.68 -3.08 -0.72
N PHE A 36 -5.77 -3.56 -0.12
CA PHE A 36 -5.93 -3.56 1.33
C PHE A 36 -4.89 -4.46 2.00
N THR A 37 -4.27 -3.96 3.07
CA THR A 37 -3.20 -4.65 3.79
C THR A 37 -3.70 -5.71 4.78
N GLY A 38 -4.99 -5.66 5.15
CA GLY A 38 -5.54 -6.45 6.25
C GLY A 38 -5.51 -5.72 7.60
N LEU A 39 -4.86 -4.55 7.68
CA LEU A 39 -4.63 -3.80 8.92
C LEU A 39 -5.47 -2.53 9.00
N LYS A 40 -5.68 -2.06 10.23
CA LYS A 40 -6.28 -0.76 10.51
C LYS A 40 -5.31 0.13 11.28
N ASP A 41 -5.39 1.43 11.04
CA ASP A 41 -4.65 2.44 11.78
C ASP A 41 -5.24 2.67 13.18
N MET A 42 -4.64 3.57 13.97
CA MET A 42 -5.09 3.89 15.32
C MET A 42 -6.49 4.53 15.39
N ASN A 43 -6.98 5.07 14.28
CA ASN A 43 -8.31 5.66 14.14
C ASN A 43 -9.34 4.63 13.60
N GLY A 44 -8.92 3.40 13.30
CA GLY A 44 -9.76 2.34 12.75
C GLY A 44 -9.93 2.38 11.23
N ASN A 45 -9.21 3.29 10.54
CA ASN A 45 -9.19 3.37 9.09
C ASN A 45 -8.40 2.19 8.52
N GLU A 46 -8.86 1.66 7.40
CA GLU A 46 -8.16 0.60 6.68
C GLU A 46 -6.89 1.14 6.05
N ILE A 47 -5.80 0.37 6.13
CA ILE A 47 -4.51 0.72 5.52
C ILE A 47 -4.38 -0.03 4.19
N TYR A 48 -3.99 0.69 3.15
CA TYR A 48 -3.77 0.20 1.79
C TYR A 48 -2.30 0.37 1.37
N ILE A 49 -1.86 -0.43 0.38
CA ILE A 49 -0.57 -0.21 -0.27
C ILE A 49 -0.64 1.13 -1.02
N GLY A 50 0.35 1.99 -0.79
CA GLY A 50 0.40 3.38 -1.29
C GLY A 50 -0.04 4.42 -0.25
N ASP A 51 -0.52 4.01 0.92
CA ASP A 51 -0.83 4.94 2.00
C ASP A 51 0.44 5.57 2.58
N ILE A 52 0.32 6.83 2.97
CA ILE A 52 1.34 7.59 3.70
C ILE A 52 0.90 7.63 5.16
N VAL A 53 1.76 7.09 6.03
CA VAL A 53 1.50 6.95 7.46
C VAL A 53 2.53 7.70 8.29
N LYS A 54 2.08 8.25 9.41
CA LYS A 54 2.97 8.54 10.53
C LYS A 54 3.18 7.27 11.33
N ALA A 55 4.43 6.91 11.55
CA ALA A 55 4.81 5.77 12.38
C ALA A 55 5.49 6.24 13.66
N TRP A 56 4.96 5.80 14.79
CA TRP A 56 5.51 6.03 16.12
C TRP A 56 6.35 4.83 16.55
N SER A 57 7.67 5.00 16.65
CA SER A 57 8.60 4.02 17.21
C SER A 57 9.15 4.47 18.57
N ASN A 58 9.81 3.58 19.31
CA ASN A 58 10.49 3.94 20.56
C ASN A 58 11.52 5.09 20.39
N MET A 59 12.07 5.26 19.17
CA MET A 59 12.96 6.40 18.85
C MET A 59 12.18 7.70 18.62
N SER A 60 10.97 7.61 18.06
CA SER A 60 10.07 8.77 17.94
C SER A 60 9.57 9.27 19.30
N GLU A 61 9.46 8.40 20.31
CA GLU A 61 9.09 8.83 21.67
C GLU A 61 10.17 9.74 22.31
N LEU A 62 11.45 9.51 21.98
CA LEU A 62 12.57 10.30 22.50
C LEU A 62 12.65 11.69 21.83
N THR A 63 12.30 11.76 20.56
CA THR A 63 12.35 12.99 19.75
C THR A 63 11.01 13.74 19.74
N MET A 64 9.93 13.06 20.17
CA MET A 64 8.53 13.50 20.04
C MET A 64 8.09 13.77 18.60
N GLU A 65 8.78 13.20 17.61
CA GLU A 65 8.50 13.41 16.19
C GLU A 65 8.26 12.07 15.49
N PRO A 66 7.06 11.82 14.95
CA PRO A 66 6.79 10.60 14.18
C PRO A 66 7.51 10.65 12.84
N THR A 67 7.83 9.47 12.31
CA THR A 67 8.40 9.36 10.96
C THR A 67 7.29 9.25 9.91
N ILE A 68 7.47 9.90 8.77
CA ILE A 68 6.55 9.80 7.62
C ILE A 68 7.06 8.71 6.69
N ASN A 69 6.19 7.75 6.38
CA ASN A 69 6.52 6.57 5.59
C ASN A 69 5.41 6.24 4.59
N GLU A 70 5.78 5.73 3.42
CA GLU A 70 4.89 5.11 2.46
C GLU A 70 4.76 3.60 2.74
N ILE A 71 3.55 3.05 2.67
CA ILE A 71 3.29 1.62 2.73
C ILE A 71 3.54 1.01 1.35
N VAL A 72 4.59 0.21 1.22
CA VAL A 72 4.96 -0.43 -0.05
C VAL A 72 4.97 -1.94 0.06
N SER A 73 4.73 -2.61 -1.07
CA SER A 73 5.01 -4.05 -1.24
C SER A 73 6.17 -4.19 -2.22
N GLU A 74 7.33 -4.58 -1.69
CA GLU A 74 8.57 -4.69 -2.46
C GLU A 74 9.27 -6.02 -2.12
N ASP A 75 10.20 -6.45 -2.99
CA ASP A 75 11.19 -7.46 -2.60
C ASP A 75 12.41 -6.73 -2.04
N SER A 76 12.45 -6.58 -0.71
CA SER A 76 13.56 -5.98 -0.01
C SER A 76 14.38 -7.05 0.70
N LEU A 77 15.70 -7.04 0.51
CA LEU A 77 16.64 -8.01 1.10
C LEU A 77 16.35 -9.48 0.74
N GLY A 78 15.74 -9.75 -0.42
CA GLY A 78 15.38 -11.11 -0.86
C GLY A 78 14.21 -11.71 -0.09
N ARG A 79 13.38 -10.86 0.52
CA ARG A 79 12.18 -11.24 1.26
C ARG A 79 11.01 -10.42 0.70
N PRO A 80 10.09 -11.03 -0.08
CA PRO A 80 8.87 -10.34 -0.47
C PRO A 80 8.03 -10.05 0.78
N GLY A 81 7.49 -8.85 0.86
CA GLY A 81 6.71 -8.43 2.01
C GLY A 81 6.20 -7.00 1.89
N MET A 82 5.56 -6.55 2.97
CA MET A 82 5.09 -5.19 3.11
C MET A 82 6.06 -4.41 4.01
N PHE A 83 6.38 -3.18 3.62
CA PHE A 83 7.43 -2.39 4.23
C PHE A 83 7.00 -0.92 4.41
N LEU A 84 7.58 -0.28 5.40
CA LEU A 84 7.61 1.18 5.54
C LEU A 84 8.80 1.70 4.74
N LYS A 85 8.49 2.49 3.72
CA LYS A 85 9.47 3.23 2.94
C LYS A 85 9.55 4.66 3.47
N PRO A 86 10.62 5.04 4.17
CA PRO A 86 10.71 6.37 4.76
C PRO A 86 10.84 7.44 3.69
N VAL A 87 10.18 8.59 3.94
CA VAL A 87 10.28 9.79 3.09
C VAL A 87 11.63 10.50 3.25
N GLY A 88 12.42 10.14 4.28
CA GLY A 88 13.74 10.70 4.59
C GLY A 88 14.84 9.65 4.82
N ALA A 89 15.95 10.08 5.42
CA ALA A 89 17.14 9.23 5.67
C ALA A 89 16.96 8.23 6.83
N HIS A 90 15.97 7.34 6.71
CA HIS A 90 15.74 6.26 7.67
C HIS A 90 15.81 4.88 7.00
N LEU A 91 15.89 3.84 7.82
CA LEU A 91 15.98 2.45 7.37
C LEU A 91 14.60 1.94 6.98
N PHE A 92 14.54 1.06 5.97
CA PHE A 92 13.34 0.31 5.64
C PHE A 92 12.97 -0.60 6.80
N GLU A 93 11.75 -0.46 7.31
CA GLU A 93 11.22 -1.31 8.38
C GLU A 93 10.13 -2.24 7.84
N LEU A 94 10.20 -3.50 8.27
CA LEU A 94 9.24 -4.54 7.91
C LEU A 94 7.90 -4.26 8.60
N CYS A 95 6.78 -4.18 7.86
CA CYS A 95 5.43 -4.08 8.43
C CYS A 95 4.99 -5.43 9.02
N LEU A 96 5.66 -5.88 10.08
CA LEU A 96 5.42 -7.19 10.68
C LEU A 96 4.53 -7.03 11.92
N HIS A 97 3.28 -7.46 11.76
CA HIS A 97 2.31 -7.84 12.80
C HIS A 97 1.30 -6.80 13.33
N ASP A 98 0.13 -7.34 13.69
CA ASP A 98 -1.03 -6.70 14.34
C ASP A 98 -0.71 -5.84 15.57
N HIS A 99 0.48 -5.96 16.17
CA HIS A 99 0.88 -5.17 17.33
C HIS A 99 1.17 -3.70 17.01
N TRP A 100 1.29 -3.33 15.73
CA TRP A 100 1.60 -1.96 15.31
C TRP A 100 0.41 -1.16 14.78
N SER A 101 -0.82 -1.71 14.75
CA SER A 101 -2.02 -0.96 14.37
C SER A 101 -2.16 0.35 15.15
N ASN A 102 -1.73 0.35 16.41
CA ASN A 102 -1.82 1.49 17.32
C ASN A 102 -0.69 2.52 17.14
N GLN A 103 0.27 2.25 16.26
CA GLN A 103 1.44 3.12 16.01
C GLN A 103 1.37 3.80 14.64
N PHE A 104 0.36 3.50 13.83
CA PHE A 104 0.15 4.11 12.54
C PHE A 104 -1.03 5.07 12.55
N GLU A 105 -0.82 6.24 11.97
CA GLU A 105 -1.88 7.18 11.60
C GLU A 105 -1.79 7.42 10.09
N VAL A 106 -2.83 7.06 9.33
CA VAL A 106 -2.88 7.37 7.90
C VAL A 106 -3.10 8.88 7.74
N ILE A 107 -2.25 9.52 6.94
CA ILE A 107 -2.28 10.98 6.71
C ILE A 107 -2.50 11.37 5.24
N GLY A 108 -2.53 10.39 4.34
CA GLY A 108 -2.75 10.59 2.91
C GLY A 108 -2.31 9.35 2.12
N ASN A 109 -2.26 9.46 0.80
CA ASN A 109 -1.67 8.43 -0.08
C ASN A 109 -0.82 9.07 -1.19
N VAL A 110 -0.04 8.27 -1.89
CA VAL A 110 0.89 8.76 -2.94
C VAL A 110 0.20 9.39 -4.16
N HIS A 111 -1.08 9.12 -4.37
CA HIS A 111 -1.85 9.61 -5.53
C HIS A 111 -2.53 10.95 -5.24
N GLU A 112 -3.13 11.10 -4.05
CA GLU A 112 -3.85 12.31 -3.63
C GLU A 112 -2.95 13.33 -2.93
N ASN A 113 -1.90 12.86 -2.24
CA ASN A 113 -1.02 13.69 -1.41
C ASN A 113 0.48 13.56 -1.74
N PRO A 114 0.89 13.71 -3.01
CA PRO A 114 2.30 13.58 -3.40
C PRO A 114 3.23 14.63 -2.75
N GLU A 115 2.68 15.72 -2.22
CA GLU A 115 3.41 16.73 -1.44
C GLU A 115 3.95 16.20 -0.11
N LEU A 116 3.30 15.19 0.49
CA LEU A 116 3.75 14.60 1.76
C LEU A 116 5.06 13.80 1.62
N LEU A 117 5.44 13.46 0.38
CA LEU A 117 6.69 12.75 0.06
C LEU A 117 7.86 13.71 -0.25
N LYS A 118 7.61 15.03 -0.28
CA LYS A 118 8.63 16.05 -0.57
C LYS A 118 9.18 16.57 0.75
N GLY A 119 10.04 15.77 1.40
CA GLY A 119 10.78 16.15 2.61
C GLY A 119 11.70 17.35 2.41
#